data_AF-A0A2H0PGD5-F1
#
_entry.id   AF-A0A2H0PGD5-F1
#
_cell.length_a   1.000
_cell.length_b   1.000
_cell.length_c   1.000
_cell.angle_alpha   90.00
_cell.angle_beta   90.00
_cell.angle_gamma   90.00
#
_symmetry.space_group_name_H-M   'P 1'
#
loop_
_entity.id
_entity.type
_entity.pdbx_description
1 polymer ?
#
loop_
_entity_poly.entity_id
_entity_poly.type
_entity_poly.pdbx_seq_one_letter_code
_entity_poly.pdbx_strand_id
1 'polypeptide(L)'
;MRRQFRLASVMLFVSLLLQACGAHYYSILRKNSRDQQLYSADTFSAALMWDVVFLNPTMRNALWKYETEVMEKPAEIDSRILPASKVRGTQFIVSLYAPKNASTFSLDKNSFWSLKLDDGQSEYTPVAIEQLEKDVLFNRLIPYTYHWSKSYLVTFAGDFKLPFTLRMVGASGKSTIVWKVSKHAPLSQYP
;
A
#
# COMPACT_ATOMS: atom_id res chain seq x y z
N MET A 1 50.70 11.75 10.46
CA MET A 1 49.37 12.34 10.75
C MET A 1 48.44 12.60 9.54
N ARG A 2 48.79 12.27 8.27
CA ARG A 2 47.88 12.49 7.11
C ARG A 2 46.99 11.30 6.72
N ARG A 3 47.18 10.10 7.29
CA ARG A 3 46.41 8.88 6.95
C ARG A 3 45.08 8.74 7.70
N GLN A 4 44.95 9.32 8.90
CA GLN A 4 43.72 9.18 9.70
C GLN A 4 42.55 10.05 9.19
N PHE A 5 42.84 11.14 8.46
CA PHE A 5 41.80 11.99 7.84
C PHE A 5 41.07 11.32 6.66
N ARG A 6 41.66 10.31 6.00
CA ARG A 6 41.00 9.65 4.86
C ARG A 6 39.97 8.60 5.27
N LEU A 7 40.14 7.98 6.44
CA LEU A 7 39.20 6.96 6.96
C LEU A 7 37.90 7.57 7.48
N ALA A 8 37.97 8.73 8.14
CA ALA A 8 36.78 9.43 8.64
C ALA A 8 35.83 9.89 7.51
N SER A 9 36.38 10.29 6.35
CA SER A 9 35.58 10.74 5.20
C SER A 9 34.80 9.59 4.53
N VAL A 10 35.37 8.38 4.51
CA VAL A 10 34.71 7.20 3.91
C VAL A 10 33.53 6.71 4.77
N MET A 11 33.67 6.70 6.11
CA MET A 11 32.56 6.31 7.00
C MET A 11 31.37 7.26 6.94
N LEU A 12 31.61 8.56 6.75
CA LEU A 12 30.55 9.56 6.65
C LEU A 12 29.79 9.44 5.32
N PHE A 13 30.49 9.06 4.24
CA PHE A 13 29.85 8.83 2.93
C PHE A 13 28.97 7.57 2.90
N VAL A 14 29.38 6.48 3.57
CA VAL A 14 28.57 5.25 3.65
C VAL A 14 27.29 5.47 4.47
N SER A 15 27.36 6.27 5.53
CA SER A 15 26.19 6.60 6.37
C SER A 15 25.14 7.42 5.62
N LEU A 16 25.57 8.35 4.75
CA LEU A 16 24.68 9.15 3.90
C LEU A 16 23.98 8.32 2.82
N LEU A 17 24.67 7.32 2.26
CA LEU A 17 24.08 6.44 1.23
C LEU A 17 22.97 5.54 1.80
N LEU A 18 23.11 5.06 3.04
CA LEU A 18 22.10 4.23 3.71
C LEU A 18 20.79 5.00 4.00
N GLN A 19 20.87 6.31 4.29
CA GLN A 19 19.67 7.13 4.51
C GLN A 19 18.88 7.42 3.22
N ALA A 20 19.56 7.43 2.07
CA ALA A 20 18.94 7.78 0.80
C ALA A 20 17.90 6.75 0.32
N CYS A 21 18.10 5.45 0.61
CA CYS A 21 17.19 4.40 0.16
C CYS A 21 15.82 4.45 0.86
N GLY A 22 15.81 4.59 2.20
CA GLY A 22 14.56 4.71 2.96
C GLY A 22 13.74 5.95 2.56
N ALA A 23 14.40 7.10 2.34
CA ALA A 23 13.73 8.31 1.87
C ALA A 23 13.08 8.12 0.49
N HIS A 24 13.76 7.39 -0.41
CA HIS A 24 13.21 7.05 -1.73
C HIS A 24 11.98 6.14 -1.61
N TYR A 25 12.04 5.11 -0.76
CA TYR A 25 10.92 4.21 -0.50
C TYR A 25 9.67 4.97 -0.03
N TYR A 26 9.79 5.79 1.03
CA TYR A 26 8.64 6.52 1.57
C TYR A 26 8.05 7.53 0.58
N SER A 27 8.89 8.10 -0.30
CA SER A 27 8.40 8.94 -1.41
C SER A 27 7.52 8.15 -2.38
N ILE A 28 7.95 6.94 -2.77
CA ILE A 28 7.17 6.05 -3.63
C ILE A 28 5.90 5.58 -2.91
N LEU A 29 6.01 5.17 -1.65
CA LEU A 29 4.87 4.76 -0.84
C LEU A 29 3.82 5.87 -0.78
N ARG A 30 4.21 7.09 -0.44
CA ARG A 30 3.30 8.24 -0.36
C ARG A 30 2.62 8.54 -1.70
N LYS A 31 3.35 8.44 -2.82
CA LYS A 31 2.77 8.64 -4.17
C LYS A 31 1.71 7.60 -4.50
N ASN A 32 1.88 6.36 -4.03
CA ASN A 32 0.99 5.25 -4.29
C ASN A 32 -0.09 5.03 -3.21
N SER A 33 0.02 5.75 -2.08
CA SER A 33 -0.95 5.70 -0.98
C SER A 33 -2.03 6.76 -1.13
N ARG A 34 -3.25 6.41 -0.80
CA ARG A 34 -4.38 7.34 -0.67
C ARG A 34 -5.21 6.91 0.52
N ASP A 35 -5.79 7.88 1.21
CA ASP A 35 -6.70 7.64 2.31
C ASP A 35 -8.03 8.34 2.04
N GLN A 36 -9.08 7.84 2.68
CA GLN A 36 -10.37 8.50 2.69
C GLN A 36 -11.13 8.15 3.97
N GLN A 37 -12.01 9.04 4.38
CA GLN A 37 -12.85 8.88 5.56
C GLN A 37 -14.31 9.17 5.20
N LEU A 38 -15.22 8.41 5.80
CA LEU A 38 -16.66 8.59 5.74
C LEU A 38 -17.19 8.76 7.15
N TYR A 39 -17.96 9.82 7.38
CA TYR A 39 -18.56 10.13 8.66
C TYR A 39 -20.07 9.90 8.61
N SER A 40 -20.62 9.40 9.72
CA SER A 40 -22.07 9.33 9.92
C SER A 40 -22.64 10.74 10.07
N ALA A 41 -23.70 11.05 9.33
CA ALA A 41 -24.38 12.36 9.41
C ALA A 41 -25.02 12.59 10.79
N ASP A 42 -25.51 11.53 11.43
CA ASP A 42 -26.26 11.65 12.69
C ASP A 42 -25.34 11.82 13.91
N THR A 43 -24.20 11.11 13.92
CA THR A 43 -23.32 11.03 15.10
C THR A 43 -21.99 11.76 14.92
N PHE A 44 -21.66 12.19 13.71
CA PHE A 44 -20.32 12.68 13.32
C PHE A 44 -19.19 11.71 13.64
N SER A 45 -19.49 10.44 13.92
CA SER A 45 -18.48 9.41 14.13
C SER A 45 -17.98 8.86 12.80
N ALA A 46 -16.72 8.41 12.76
CA ALA A 46 -16.16 7.81 11.56
C ALA A 46 -16.83 6.45 11.30
N ALA A 47 -17.66 6.40 10.25
CA ALA A 47 -18.30 5.18 9.77
C ALA A 47 -17.29 4.30 9.02
N LEU A 48 -16.33 4.94 8.35
CA LEU A 48 -15.26 4.29 7.61
C LEU A 48 -14.00 5.15 7.64
N MET A 49 -12.86 4.55 7.94
CA MET A 49 -11.55 5.11 7.65
C MET A 49 -10.76 4.06 6.90
N TRP A 50 -10.17 4.42 5.77
CA TRP A 50 -9.41 3.47 5.01
C TRP A 50 -8.24 4.09 4.26
N ASP A 51 -7.13 3.38 4.32
CA ASP A 51 -5.86 3.72 3.68
C ASP A 51 -5.57 2.65 2.64
N VAL A 52 -5.15 3.07 1.45
CA VAL A 52 -4.96 2.18 0.32
C VAL A 52 -3.63 2.45 -0.35
N VAL A 53 -2.83 1.42 -0.52
CA VAL A 53 -1.57 1.45 -1.27
C VAL A 53 -1.74 0.69 -2.57
N PHE A 54 -1.58 1.38 -3.70
CA PHE A 54 -1.57 0.73 -5.01
C PHE A 54 -0.22 0.05 -5.27
N LEU A 55 -0.24 -1.28 -5.40
CA LEU A 55 0.94 -2.10 -5.66
C LEU A 55 1.27 -2.17 -7.16
N ASN A 56 1.52 -1.03 -7.79
CA ASN A 56 2.06 -1.03 -9.16
C ASN A 56 3.50 -1.59 -9.21
N PRO A 57 4.06 -1.86 -10.41
CA PRO A 57 5.42 -2.42 -10.52
C PRO A 57 6.49 -1.62 -9.77
N THR A 58 6.42 -0.29 -9.81
CA THR A 58 7.35 0.60 -9.10
C THR A 58 7.25 0.43 -7.58
N MET A 59 6.03 0.44 -7.03
CA MET A 59 5.78 0.26 -5.61
C MET A 59 6.20 -1.13 -5.13
N ARG A 60 5.88 -2.19 -5.89
CA ARG A 60 6.29 -3.57 -5.57
C ARG A 60 7.81 -3.71 -5.50
N ASN A 61 8.53 -3.16 -6.46
CA ASN A 61 9.99 -3.19 -6.47
C ASN A 61 10.57 -2.39 -5.29
N ALA A 62 10.01 -1.22 -4.99
CA ALA A 62 10.45 -0.41 -3.86
C ALA A 62 10.22 -1.11 -2.52
N LEU A 63 9.05 -1.75 -2.34
CA LEU A 63 8.73 -2.54 -1.16
C LEU A 63 9.67 -3.72 -0.99
N TRP A 64 9.91 -4.50 -2.06
CA TRP A 64 10.81 -5.65 -2.03
C TRP A 64 12.25 -5.26 -1.65
N LYS A 65 12.77 -4.17 -2.23
CA LYS A 65 14.09 -3.65 -1.89
C LYS A 65 14.17 -3.23 -0.43
N TYR A 66 13.19 -2.45 0.04
CA TYR A 66 13.17 -1.95 1.40
C TYR A 66 12.98 -3.07 2.43
N GLU A 67 12.14 -4.07 2.15
CA GLU A 67 11.98 -5.28 2.96
C GLU A 67 13.31 -6.04 3.10
N THR A 68 14.02 -6.24 1.99
CA THR A 68 15.32 -6.94 1.98
C THR A 68 16.38 -6.20 2.80
N GLU A 69 16.39 -4.87 2.73
CA GLU A 69 17.30 -4.03 3.52
C GLU A 69 16.98 -4.07 5.02
N VAL A 70 15.69 -4.05 5.37
CA VAL A 70 15.23 -4.02 6.76
C VAL A 70 15.40 -5.37 7.46
N MET A 71 15.23 -6.49 6.75
CA MET A 71 15.31 -7.82 7.37
C MET A 71 16.75 -8.24 7.75
N GLU A 72 17.80 -7.56 7.24
CA GLU A 72 19.25 -7.81 7.44
C GLU A 72 19.76 -9.23 7.08
N LYS A 73 18.92 -10.25 7.18
CA LYS A 73 19.08 -11.63 6.72
C LYS A 73 17.93 -11.93 5.76
N PRO A 74 18.13 -12.78 4.74
CA PRO A 74 17.00 -13.35 4.03
C PRO A 74 16.24 -14.20 5.04
N ALA A 75 15.27 -13.59 5.73
CA ALA A 75 14.34 -14.30 6.57
C ALA A 75 13.70 -15.42 5.75
N GLU A 76 13.38 -16.52 6.42
CA GLU A 76 12.64 -17.64 5.84
C GLU A 76 11.51 -17.09 4.96
N ILE A 77 11.37 -17.65 3.77
CA ILE A 77 10.48 -17.18 2.70
C ILE A 77 9.04 -16.94 3.19
N ASP A 78 8.67 -17.55 4.31
CA ASP A 78 7.38 -17.51 4.98
C ASP A 78 7.08 -16.19 5.74
N SER A 79 8.06 -15.33 6.05
CA SER A 79 7.82 -14.08 6.80
C SER A 79 7.60 -12.83 5.93
N ARG A 80 7.38 -13.00 4.61
CA ARG A 80 7.23 -11.87 3.69
C ARG A 80 5.81 -11.30 3.77
N ILE A 81 5.71 -9.97 3.80
CA ILE A 81 4.41 -9.28 3.85
C ILE A 81 3.58 -9.56 2.61
N LEU A 82 4.25 -9.56 1.46
CA LEU A 82 3.66 -10.06 0.24
C LEU A 82 4.22 -11.46 0.04
N PRO A 83 3.38 -12.52 0.06
CA PRO A 83 3.83 -13.80 -0.46
C PRO A 83 4.44 -13.52 -1.84
N ALA A 84 5.47 -14.28 -2.24
CA ALA A 84 6.17 -14.18 -3.53
C ALA A 84 5.26 -14.56 -4.72
N SER A 85 4.03 -14.04 -4.71
CA SER A 85 2.85 -14.68 -5.18
C SER A 85 2.80 -14.53 -6.69
N LYS A 86 2.60 -15.67 -7.33
CA LYS A 86 2.34 -15.84 -8.76
C LYS A 86 0.97 -15.26 -9.17
N VAL A 87 0.35 -14.42 -8.33
CA VAL A 87 -1.01 -13.91 -8.53
C VAL A 87 -0.93 -12.78 -9.55
N ARG A 88 -1.38 -13.08 -10.77
CA ARG A 88 -1.50 -12.10 -11.84
C ARG A 88 -2.66 -11.15 -11.52
N GLY A 89 -2.42 -9.85 -11.65
CA GLY A 89 -3.46 -8.83 -11.55
C GLY A 89 -3.02 -7.57 -10.82
N THR A 90 -3.99 -6.67 -10.68
CA THR A 90 -3.84 -5.38 -10.01
C THR A 90 -4.12 -5.55 -8.53
N GLN A 91 -3.15 -5.17 -7.71
CA GLN A 91 -3.18 -5.42 -6.27
C GLN A 91 -3.14 -4.13 -5.47
N PHE A 92 -3.81 -4.16 -4.32
CA PHE A 92 -3.87 -3.07 -3.36
C PHE A 92 -3.67 -3.60 -1.96
N ILE A 93 -2.91 -2.90 -1.13
CA ILE A 93 -3.00 -3.08 0.33
C ILE A 93 -4.07 -2.12 0.81
N VAL A 94 -5.14 -2.64 1.41
CA VAL A 94 -6.25 -1.87 1.95
C VAL A 94 -6.27 -2.05 3.45
N SER A 95 -6.08 -0.96 4.19
CA SER A 95 -6.23 -0.94 5.65
C SER A 95 -7.54 -0.27 5.99
N LEU A 96 -8.37 -0.96 6.75
CA LEU A 96 -9.76 -0.60 7.01
C LEU A 96 -10.01 -0.49 8.50
N TYR A 97 -10.71 0.56 8.88
CA TYR A 97 -11.39 0.65 10.15
C TYR A 97 -12.83 1.04 9.96
N ALA A 98 -13.66 0.31 10.68
CA ALA A 98 -15.08 0.54 10.82
C ALA A 98 -15.50 0.04 12.21
N PRO A 99 -16.65 0.48 12.73
CA PRO A 99 -17.22 -0.03 13.98
C PRO A 99 -17.26 -1.56 14.01
N LYS A 100 -17.23 -2.16 15.22
CA LYS A 100 -16.99 -3.62 15.41
C LYS A 100 -17.84 -4.53 14.50
N ASN A 101 -19.12 -4.17 14.31
CA ASN A 101 -20.08 -4.89 13.47
C ASN A 101 -19.86 -4.73 11.95
N ALA A 102 -19.04 -3.78 11.52
CA ALA A 102 -18.69 -3.48 10.13
C ALA A 102 -17.18 -3.60 9.85
N SER A 103 -16.40 -4.11 10.80
CA SER A 103 -14.93 -4.10 10.77
C SER A 103 -14.29 -5.11 9.81
N THR A 104 -15.07 -6.04 9.27
CA THR A 104 -14.59 -7.12 8.40
C THR A 104 -14.91 -6.85 6.93
N PHE A 105 -13.94 -7.13 6.08
CA PHE A 105 -14.03 -7.06 4.64
C PHE A 105 -13.73 -8.45 4.08
N SER A 106 -14.71 -9.07 3.41
CA SER A 106 -14.52 -10.36 2.73
C SER A 106 -15.17 -10.36 1.35
N LEU A 107 -14.85 -11.39 0.55
CA LEU A 107 -15.51 -11.63 -0.74
C LEU A 107 -16.97 -12.07 -0.59
N ASP A 108 -17.41 -12.42 0.62
CA ASP A 108 -18.73 -12.96 0.86
C ASP A 108 -19.80 -11.89 0.64
N LYS A 109 -20.96 -12.33 0.15
CA LYS A 109 -22.15 -11.48 -0.01
C LYS A 109 -22.63 -10.83 1.29
N ASN A 110 -22.17 -11.34 2.43
CA ASN A 110 -22.53 -10.86 3.77
C ASN A 110 -21.52 -9.84 4.33
N SER A 111 -20.47 -9.48 3.58
CA SER A 111 -19.55 -8.41 4.00
C SER A 111 -20.29 -7.07 4.03
N PHE A 112 -20.14 -6.33 5.13
CA PHE A 112 -20.78 -5.01 5.28
C PHE A 112 -20.27 -4.00 4.25
N TRP A 113 -18.99 -4.14 3.87
CA TRP A 113 -18.33 -3.31 2.87
C TRP A 113 -17.98 -4.15 1.64
N SER A 114 -18.26 -3.60 0.46
CA SER A 114 -17.84 -4.11 -0.85
C SER A 114 -16.85 -3.15 -1.47
N LEU A 115 -15.74 -3.68 -1.99
CA LEU A 115 -14.79 -2.91 -2.78
C LEU A 115 -15.07 -3.12 -4.26
N LYS A 116 -14.99 -2.04 -5.04
CA LYS A 116 -15.16 -2.03 -6.49
C LYS A 116 -14.04 -1.23 -7.12
N LEU A 117 -13.54 -1.69 -8.26
CA LEU A 117 -12.61 -0.94 -9.10
C LEU A 117 -13.32 -0.53 -10.38
N ASP A 118 -13.13 0.71 -10.81
CA ASP A 118 -13.73 1.27 -12.02
C ASP A 118 -12.63 1.92 -12.87
N ASP A 119 -12.48 1.46 -14.10
CA ASP A 119 -11.51 1.95 -15.09
C ASP A 119 -12.09 3.01 -16.05
N GLY A 120 -13.34 3.43 -15.83
CA GLY A 120 -14.10 4.34 -16.68
C GLY A 120 -14.94 3.64 -17.75
N GLN A 121 -14.74 2.34 -17.97
CA GLN A 121 -15.52 1.53 -18.92
C GLN A 121 -16.35 0.46 -18.21
N SER A 122 -15.82 -0.12 -17.14
CA SER A 122 -16.43 -1.25 -16.44
C SER A 122 -16.12 -1.21 -14.95
N GLU A 123 -17.01 -1.84 -14.17
CA GLU A 123 -16.83 -2.03 -12.74
C GLU A 123 -16.42 -3.48 -12.46
N TYR A 124 -15.37 -3.64 -11.66
CA TYR A 124 -14.77 -4.92 -11.34
C TYR A 124 -14.89 -5.20 -9.84
N THR A 125 -15.08 -6.47 -9.51
CA THR A 125 -15.01 -6.97 -8.14
C THR A 125 -13.65 -7.62 -7.89
N PRO A 126 -13.14 -7.60 -6.64
CA PRO A 126 -11.96 -8.34 -6.29
C PRO A 126 -12.15 -9.83 -6.56
N VAL A 127 -11.08 -10.49 -7.01
CA VAL A 127 -11.03 -11.96 -7.15
C VAL A 127 -10.39 -12.63 -5.93
N ALA A 128 -9.63 -11.87 -5.13
CA ALA A 128 -9.04 -12.33 -3.88
C ALA A 128 -8.99 -11.19 -2.86
N ILE A 129 -9.31 -11.50 -1.61
CA ILE A 129 -9.12 -10.65 -0.44
C ILE A 129 -8.46 -11.52 0.63
N GLU A 130 -7.21 -11.22 0.95
CA GLU A 130 -6.44 -11.93 1.97
C GLU A 130 -6.16 -10.98 3.13
N GLN A 131 -6.49 -11.37 4.35
CA GLN A 131 -6.15 -10.55 5.51
C GLN A 131 -4.65 -10.65 5.80
N LEU A 132 -4.00 -9.50 5.93
CA LEU A 132 -2.59 -9.40 6.29
C LEU A 132 -2.46 -9.28 7.80
N GLU A 133 -1.55 -10.05 8.38
CA GLU A 133 -1.16 -9.89 9.77
C GLU A 133 -0.32 -8.63 9.94
N LYS A 134 -0.61 -7.84 10.97
CA LYS A 134 0.10 -6.59 11.26
C LYS A 134 1.09 -6.81 12.37
N ASP A 135 2.31 -7.18 12.01
CA ASP A 135 3.43 -7.28 12.92
C ASP A 135 4.29 -5.99 12.92
N VAL A 136 5.42 -6.03 13.63
CA VAL A 136 6.36 -4.89 13.72
C VAL A 136 6.91 -4.54 12.34
N LEU A 137 7.20 -5.55 11.53
CA LEU A 137 7.72 -5.36 10.18
C LEU A 137 6.69 -4.68 9.28
N PHE A 138 5.42 -5.11 9.33
CA PHE A 138 4.32 -4.49 8.60
C PHE A 138 4.19 -3.02 8.92
N ASN A 139 4.20 -2.67 10.19
CA ASN A 139 4.09 -1.27 10.60
C ASN A 139 5.31 -0.43 10.15
N ARG A 140 6.48 -1.04 9.99
CA ARG A 140 7.68 -0.37 9.46
C ARG A 140 7.63 -0.19 7.95
N LEU A 141 7.15 -1.20 7.22
CA LEU A 141 7.03 -1.17 5.77
C LEU A 141 5.85 -0.28 5.33
N ILE A 142 4.70 -0.33 6.02
CA ILE A 142 3.48 0.41 5.67
C ILE A 142 3.02 1.28 6.86
N PRO A 143 3.75 2.35 7.20
CA PRO A 143 3.50 3.16 8.40
C PRO A 143 2.26 4.05 8.32
N TYR A 144 1.67 4.24 7.14
CA TYR A 144 0.49 5.09 6.95
C TYR A 144 -0.82 4.41 7.35
N THR A 145 -0.75 3.32 8.11
CA THR A 145 -1.93 2.54 8.51
C THR A 145 -2.14 2.63 10.01
N TYR A 146 -3.38 2.86 10.43
CA TYR A 146 -3.71 2.94 11.86
C TYR A 146 -3.49 1.60 12.56
N HIS A 147 -2.87 1.55 13.74
CA HIS A 147 -2.64 0.28 14.44
C HIS A 147 -3.91 -0.55 14.71
N TRP A 148 -5.04 0.11 14.91
CA TRP A 148 -6.35 -0.53 15.13
C TRP A 148 -7.11 -0.92 13.86
N SER A 149 -6.56 -0.67 12.67
CA SER A 149 -7.16 -1.09 11.40
C SER A 149 -6.81 -2.55 11.08
N LYS A 150 -7.69 -3.22 10.34
CA LYS A 150 -7.39 -4.50 9.71
C LYS A 150 -6.86 -4.24 8.30
N SER A 151 -5.77 -4.90 7.93
CA SER A 151 -5.13 -4.76 6.63
C SER A 151 -5.41 -5.97 5.75
N TYR A 152 -5.60 -5.74 4.46
CA TYR A 152 -5.95 -6.76 3.49
C TYR A 152 -5.13 -6.56 2.21
N LEU A 153 -4.69 -7.65 1.60
CA LEU A 153 -4.23 -7.67 0.21
C LEU A 153 -5.43 -7.96 -0.68
N VAL A 154 -5.80 -6.98 -1.50
CA VAL A 154 -6.93 -7.08 -2.41
C VAL A 154 -6.43 -7.20 -3.84
N THR A 155 -6.90 -8.22 -4.56
CA THR A 155 -6.51 -8.47 -5.95
C THR A 155 -7.71 -8.41 -6.87
N PHE A 156 -7.56 -7.69 -7.98
CA PHE A 156 -8.51 -7.67 -9.09
C PHE A 156 -7.92 -8.41 -10.30
N ALA A 157 -8.76 -9.14 -11.03
CA ALA A 157 -8.33 -9.76 -12.28
C ALA A 157 -8.10 -8.68 -13.35
N GLY A 158 -6.91 -8.68 -13.96
CA GLY A 158 -6.52 -7.74 -15.00
C GLY A 158 -5.44 -6.76 -14.57
N ASP A 159 -4.78 -6.16 -15.56
CA ASP A 159 -3.73 -5.15 -15.41
C ASP A 159 -4.30 -3.76 -15.70
N PHE A 160 -4.88 -3.13 -14.68
CA PHE A 160 -5.53 -1.83 -14.81
C PHE A 160 -4.49 -0.71 -14.95
N LYS A 161 -4.68 0.13 -15.95
CA LYS A 161 -3.88 1.34 -16.16
C LYS A 161 -4.63 2.55 -15.60
N LEU A 162 -3.86 3.55 -15.17
CA LEU A 162 -4.42 4.82 -14.72
C LEU A 162 -5.11 5.55 -15.90
N PRO A 163 -6.18 6.32 -15.64
CA PRO A 163 -6.83 6.51 -14.34
C PRO A 163 -7.77 5.37 -13.98
N PHE A 164 -7.94 5.11 -12.68
CA PHE A 164 -9.00 4.26 -12.17
C PHE A 164 -9.50 4.77 -10.83
N THR A 165 -10.66 4.29 -10.43
CA THR A 165 -11.35 4.68 -9.19
C THR A 165 -11.61 3.45 -8.36
N LEU A 166 -11.23 3.50 -7.09
CA LEU A 166 -11.55 2.47 -6.10
C LEU A 166 -12.69 2.98 -5.21
N ARG A 167 -13.76 2.18 -5.10
CA ARG A 167 -14.96 2.55 -4.35
C ARG A 167 -15.22 1.52 -3.26
N MET A 168 -15.35 2.00 -2.02
CA MET A 168 -15.86 1.22 -0.91
C MET A 168 -17.34 1.56 -0.73
N VAL A 169 -18.21 0.56 -0.81
CA VAL A 169 -19.67 0.71 -0.74
C VAL A 169 -20.19 -0.16 0.40
N GLY A 170 -20.99 0.41 1.29
CA GLY A 170 -21.62 -0.33 2.38
C GLY A 170 -22.96 0.30 2.75
N ALA A 171 -23.66 -0.30 3.73
CA ALA A 171 -24.99 0.17 4.12
C ALA A 171 -24.98 1.62 4.63
N SER A 172 -23.88 2.06 5.25
CA SER A 172 -23.72 3.43 5.77
C SER A 172 -23.34 4.46 4.71
N GLY A 173 -23.06 4.07 3.47
CA GLY A 173 -22.75 4.99 2.38
C GLY A 173 -21.65 4.49 1.44
N LYS A 174 -21.10 5.44 0.66
CA LYS A 174 -20.04 5.17 -0.32
C LYS A 174 -18.86 6.10 -0.11
N SER A 175 -17.66 5.56 -0.23
CA SER A 175 -16.39 6.28 -0.19
C SER A 175 -15.59 5.98 -1.45
N THR A 176 -15.00 7.00 -2.05
CA THR A 176 -14.34 6.90 -3.36
C THR A 176 -12.93 7.45 -3.30
N ILE A 177 -11.96 6.67 -3.78
CA ILE A 177 -10.58 7.09 -3.99
C ILE A 177 -10.27 7.06 -5.49
N VAL A 178 -9.77 8.17 -6.02
CA VAL A 178 -9.43 8.29 -7.45
C VAL A 178 -7.92 8.33 -7.62
N TRP A 179 -7.38 7.44 -8.45
CA TRP A 179 -6.01 7.56 -8.95
C TRP A 179 -6.01 8.18 -10.34
N LYS A 180 -5.31 9.31 -10.47
CA LYS A 180 -5.14 10.04 -11.72
C LYS A 180 -3.74 9.82 -12.28
N VAL A 181 -3.61 9.90 -13.60
CA VAL A 181 -2.30 10.02 -14.25
C VAL A 181 -1.64 11.31 -13.73
N SER A 182 -0.45 11.18 -13.14
CA SER A 182 0.33 12.37 -12.77
C SER A 182 0.69 13.11 -14.05
N LYS A 183 0.28 14.37 -14.19
CA LYS A 183 0.57 15.21 -15.37
C LYS A 183 2.05 15.63 -15.48
N HIS A 184 2.97 15.00 -14.75
CA HIS A 184 4.40 15.31 -14.80
C HIS A 184 5.20 14.21 -15.51
N ALA A 185 5.40 14.51 -16.80
CA ALA A 185 6.46 14.11 -17.73
C ALA A 185 6.61 12.62 -18.13
N PRO A 186 6.49 12.31 -19.43
CA PRO A 186 7.26 11.21 -19.99
C PRO A 186 8.72 11.63 -19.98
N LEU A 187 9.53 11.05 -19.10
CA LEU A 187 10.92 10.85 -19.46
C LEU A 187 10.96 9.58 -20.30
N SER A 188 10.80 9.80 -21.61
CA SER A 188 11.47 8.93 -22.57
C SER A 188 12.93 8.81 -22.16
N GLN A 189 13.50 7.65 -22.46
CA GLN A 189 14.93 7.35 -22.39
C GLN A 189 15.46 7.04 -20.99
N TYR A 190 15.45 5.75 -20.65
CA TYR A 190 16.71 5.14 -20.25
C TYR A 190 17.11 4.13 -21.34
N PRO A 191 18.41 4.10 -21.72
CA PRO A 191 18.94 3.36 -22.87
C PRO A 191 18.81 1.84 -22.72
#